data_AF-A0AAU3IFM4-F1
#
_entry.id   AF-A0AAU3IFM4-F1
#
_cell.length_a   1.000
_cell.length_b   1.000
_cell.length_c   1.000
_cell.angle_alpha   90.00
_cell.angle_beta   90.00
_cell.angle_gamma   90.00
#
_symmetry.space_group_name_H-M   'P 1'
#
loop_
_entity.id
_entity.type
_entity.pdbx_description
1 polymer ?
#
loop_
_entity_poly.entity_id
_entity_poly.type
_entity_poly.pdbx_seq_one_letter_code
_entity_poly.pdbx_strand_id
1 'polypeptide(L)'
;MVGAAEVRALETASPLPELVVLGDDVMYEVLYDEHGILSGGVRYADHSLIERCRTLIERLYRAGEDVTDYFARNGATLELSCSGA
;
A
#
# COMPACT_ATOMS: atom_id res chain seq x y z
N MET A 1 -5.23 -3.36 -8.69
CA MET A 1 -5.65 -4.06 -7.46
C MET A 1 -4.91 -5.37 -7.37
N VAL A 2 -4.23 -5.60 -6.26
CA VAL A 2 -3.56 -6.88 -5.98
C VAL A 2 -4.35 -7.58 -4.89
N GLY A 3 -4.61 -8.87 -5.06
CA GLY A 3 -5.34 -9.68 -4.09
C GLY A 3 -4.47 -10.14 -2.91
N ALA A 4 -5.09 -10.44 -1.78
CA ALA A 4 -4.39 -10.90 -0.57
C ALA A 4 -3.53 -12.16 -0.78
N ALA A 5 -3.95 -13.06 -1.69
CA ALA A 5 -3.18 -14.28 -1.99
C ALA A 5 -1.83 -13.97 -2.67
N GLU A 6 -1.76 -12.89 -3.45
CA GLU A 6 -0.57 -12.52 -4.22
C GLU A 6 0.53 -11.92 -3.35
N VAL A 7 0.15 -11.29 -2.23
CA VAL A 7 1.10 -10.69 -1.27
C VAL A 7 1.44 -11.59 -0.09
N ARG A 8 0.72 -12.71 0.09
CA ARG A 8 0.90 -13.63 1.24
C ARG A 8 2.34 -14.10 1.43
N ALA A 9 3.07 -14.33 0.35
CA ALA A 9 4.46 -14.76 0.41
C ALA A 9 5.43 -13.70 0.99
N LEU A 10 4.99 -12.44 1.03
CA LEU A 10 5.73 -11.31 1.62
C LEU A 10 5.40 -11.13 3.12
N GLU A 11 4.31 -11.73 3.61
CA GLU A 11 3.83 -11.66 4.99
C GLU A 11 4.49 -12.74 5.88
N THR A 12 5.82 -12.80 5.91
CA THR A 12 6.55 -13.93 6.50
C THR A 12 6.44 -14.00 8.03
N ALA A 13 6.34 -12.86 8.70
CA ALA A 13 6.28 -12.76 10.16
C ALA A 13 4.98 -12.11 10.66
N SER A 14 4.49 -11.12 9.91
CA SER A 14 3.30 -10.35 10.18
C SER A 14 2.68 -9.92 8.84
N PRO A 15 1.43 -9.44 8.84
CA PRO A 15 0.89 -8.71 7.69
C PRO A 15 1.85 -7.60 7.24
N LEU A 16 1.79 -7.26 5.95
CA LEU A 16 2.58 -6.14 5.43
C LEU A 16 2.17 -4.84 6.16
N PRO A 17 3.14 -4.00 6.55
CA PRO A 17 2.84 -2.72 7.17
C PRO A 17 2.21 -1.75 6.18
N GLU A 18 1.45 -0.79 6.69
CA GLU A 18 1.06 0.38 5.91
C GLU A 18 2.25 1.34 5.80
N LEU A 19 2.62 1.69 4.57
CA LEU A 19 3.78 2.53 4.28
C LEU A 19 3.36 3.80 3.53
N VAL A 20 3.89 4.94 3.97
CA VAL A 20 3.79 6.23 3.26
C VAL A 20 5.19 6.62 2.80
N VAL A 21 5.40 6.71 1.48
CA VAL A 21 6.69 7.10 0.89
C VAL A 21 6.62 8.56 0.43
N LEU A 22 7.54 9.39 0.90
CA LEU A 22 7.66 10.80 0.56
C LEU A 22 8.94 11.03 -0.25
N GLY A 23 8.80 10.97 -1.59
CA GLY A 23 9.96 11.01 -2.47
C GLY A 23 10.88 9.82 -2.23
N ASP A 24 12.18 10.02 -2.35
CA ASP A 24 13.25 9.03 -2.18
C ASP A 24 14.02 9.15 -0.85
N ASP A 25 13.67 10.14 -0.03
CA ASP A 25 14.39 10.49 1.20
C ASP A 25 13.74 9.96 2.47
N VAL A 26 12.41 9.86 2.49
CA VAL A 26 11.65 9.56 3.72
C VAL A 26 10.53 8.58 3.46
N MET A 27 10.40 7.59 4.33
CA MET A 27 9.27 6.67 4.40
C MET A 27 8.76 6.58 5.83
N TYR A 28 7.47 6.43 6.00
CA TYR A 28 6.85 6.16 7.30
C TYR A 28 6.13 4.83 7.27
N GLU A 29 6.31 4.04 8.33
CA GLU A 29 5.38 2.97 8.69
C GLU A 29 4.31 3.56 9.60
N VAL A 30 3.05 3.35 9.24
CA VAL A 30 1.90 3.83 10.03
C VAL A 30 1.58 2.79 11.11
N LEU A 31 1.54 3.23 12.35
CA LEU A 31 1.24 2.36 13.49
C LEU A 31 -0.20 2.56 13.94
N TYR A 32 -0.86 1.43 14.16
CA TYR A 32 -2.20 1.36 14.73
C TYR A 32 -2.16 0.59 16.06
N ASP A 33 -3.04 0.96 16.98
CA ASP A 33 -3.27 0.13 18.17
C ASP A 33 -4.13 -1.11 17.86
N GLU A 34 -4.42 -1.90 18.88
CA GLU A 34 -5.25 -3.12 18.76
C GLU A 34 -6.70 -2.86 18.33
N HIS A 35 -7.17 -1.62 18.39
CA HIS A 35 -8.49 -1.19 17.91
C HIS A 35 -8.45 -0.61 16.50
N GLY A 36 -7.28 -0.58 15.87
CA GLY A 36 -7.10 0.01 14.54
C GLY A 36 -7.07 1.54 14.56
N ILE A 37 -6.86 2.16 15.72
CA ILE A 37 -6.73 3.63 15.84
C ILE A 37 -5.27 4.02 15.58
N LEU A 38 -5.07 5.04 14.75
CA LEU A 38 -3.75 5.60 14.48
C LEU A 38 -3.06 5.97 15.79
N SER A 39 -1.97 5.28 16.10
CA SER A 39 -1.20 5.44 17.35
C SER A 39 0.13 6.15 17.10
N GLY A 40 0.57 6.25 15.84
CA GLY A 40 1.75 7.02 15.46
C GLY A 40 2.36 6.53 14.14
N GLY A 41 3.66 6.74 13.99
CA GLY A 41 4.40 6.20 12.86
C GLY A 41 5.91 6.16 13.11
N VAL A 42 6.59 5.24 12.44
CA VAL A 42 8.05 5.10 12.47
C VAL A 42 8.63 5.75 11.23
N ARG A 43 9.50 6.74 11.40
CA ARG A 43 10.22 7.38 10.29
C ARG A 43 11.45 6.56 9.92
N TYR A 44 11.56 6.22 8.64
CA TYR A 44 12.75 5.67 8.01
C TYR A 44 13.37 6.70 7.08
N ALA A 45 14.70 6.83 7.15
CA ALA A 45 15.51 7.69 6.27
C ALA A 45 16.70 6.91 5.65
N ASP A 46 16.66 5.57 5.72
CA ASP A 46 17.64 4.71 5.05
C ASP A 46 17.23 4.57 3.58
N HIS A 47 18.00 5.20 2.68
CA HIS A 47 17.71 5.19 1.25
C HIS A 47 17.67 3.77 0.64
N SER A 48 18.50 2.85 1.14
CA SER A 48 18.52 1.48 0.61
C SER A 48 17.23 0.73 0.96
N LEU A 49 16.69 0.96 2.15
CA LEU A 49 15.42 0.40 2.58
C LEU A 49 14.27 1.03 1.80
N ILE A 50 14.27 2.36 1.67
CA ILE A 50 13.26 3.10 0.92
C ILE A 50 13.20 2.61 -0.53
N GLU A 51 14.34 2.48 -1.20
CA GLU A 51 14.38 2.04 -2.59
C GLU A 51 13.90 0.60 -2.78
N ARG A 52 14.25 -0.31 -1.86
CA ARG A 52 13.73 -1.68 -1.88
C ARG A 52 12.20 -1.71 -1.74
N CYS A 53 11.65 -0.94 -0.82
CA CYS A 53 10.21 -0.83 -0.61
C CYS A 53 9.51 -0.21 -1.83
N ARG A 54 10.06 0.88 -2.40
CA ARG A 54 9.55 1.51 -3.62
C ARG A 54 9.52 0.54 -4.79
N THR A 55 10.61 -0.18 -5.04
CA THR A 55 10.68 -1.20 -6.09
C THR A 55 9.61 -2.28 -5.92
N LEU A 56 9.38 -2.73 -4.69
CA LEU A 56 8.34 -3.72 -4.40
C LEU A 56 6.94 -3.14 -4.65
N ILE A 57 6.65 -1.92 -4.18
CA ILE A 57 5.36 -1.24 -4.38
C ILE A 57 5.10 -1.04 -5.87
N GLU A 58 6.09 -0.58 -6.65
CA GLU A 58 5.96 -0.45 -8.10
C GLU A 58 5.66 -1.78 -8.79
N ARG A 59 6.31 -2.86 -8.35
CA ARG A 59 6.05 -4.20 -8.88
C ARG A 59 4.63 -4.66 -8.58
N LEU A 60 4.13 -4.42 -7.36
CA LEU A 60 2.75 -4.75 -6.98
C LEU A 60 1.75 -3.91 -7.78
N TYR A 61 2.00 -2.61 -7.92
CA TYR A 61 1.15 -1.72 -8.70
C TYR A 61 1.03 -2.18 -10.15
N ARG A 62 2.14 -2.54 -10.80
CA ARG A 62 2.15 -3.05 -12.18
C ARG A 62 1.50 -4.43 -12.34
N ALA A 63 1.55 -5.27 -11.30
CA ALA A 63 0.96 -6.61 -11.34
C ALA A 63 -0.56 -6.60 -11.13
N GLY A 64 -1.08 -5.59 -10.43
CA GLY A 64 -2.48 -5.52 -10.09
C GLY A 64 -3.40 -5.30 -11.30
N GLU A 65 -4.62 -5.80 -11.20
CA GLU A 65 -5.69 -5.54 -12.19
C GLU A 65 -6.15 -4.08 -12.15
N ASP A 66 -6.80 -3.58 -13.20
CA ASP A 66 -7.40 -2.24 -13.17
C ASP A 66 -8.45 -2.15 -12.05
N VAL A 67 -8.54 -0.98 -11.39
CA VAL A 67 -9.50 -0.79 -10.30
C VAL A 67 -10.95 -0.88 -10.80
N THR A 68 -11.26 -0.37 -11.99
CA THR A 68 -12.58 -0.46 -12.58
C THR A 68 -12.95 -1.91 -12.91
N ASP A 69 -11.99 -2.70 -13.40
CA ASP A 69 -12.18 -4.13 -13.68
C ASP A 69 -12.48 -4.91 -12.39
N TYR A 70 -11.74 -4.62 -11.31
CA TYR A 70 -12.02 -5.20 -9.99
C TYR A 70 -13.46 -4.90 -9.55
N PHE A 71 -13.91 -3.64 -9.63
CA PHE A 71 -15.26 -3.26 -9.22
C PHE A 71 -16.34 -3.93 -10.09
N ALA A 72 -16.16 -3.91 -11.41
CA ALA A 72 -17.09 -4.54 -12.35
C ALA A 72 -17.25 -6.05 -12.07
N ARG A 73 -16.14 -6.76 -11.85
CA ARG A 73 -16.13 -8.19 -11.49
C ARG A 73 -16.86 -8.49 -10.18
N ASN A 74 -16.86 -7.55 -9.24
CA ASN A 74 -17.50 -7.70 -7.93
C ASN A 74 -18.92 -7.11 -7.88
N GLY A 75 -19.50 -6.73 -9.02
CA GLY A 75 -20.87 -6.21 -9.09
C GLY A 75 -21.03 -4.81 -8.47
N ALA A 76 -19.94 -4.06 -8.35
CA ALA A 76 -19.93 -2.70 -7.83
C ALA A 76 -19.57 -1.70 -8.93
N THR A 77 -20.02 -0.45 -8.79
CA THR A 77 -19.60 0.65 -9.65
C THR A 77 -18.63 1.54 -8.87
N LEU A 78 -17.51 1.88 -9.49
CA LEU A 78 -16.56 2.82 -8.93
C LEU A 78 -17.03 4.25 -9.24
N GLU A 79 -17.58 4.94 -8.24
CA GLU A 79 -17.86 6.38 -8.31
C GLU A 79 -16.66 7.16 -7.74
N LEU A 80 -15.74 7.57 -8.61
CA LEU A 80 -14.67 8.49 -8.23
C LEU A 80 -15.20 9.92 -8.26
N SER A 81 -15.50 10.50 -7.11
CA SER A 81 -15.79 11.93 -6.98
C SER A 81 -14.48 12.74 -6.95
N CYS A 82 -13.79 12.84 -8.08
CA CYS A 82 -12.76 13.87 -8.25
C CYS A 82 -13.43 15.20 -8.63
N SER A 83 -13.96 15.94 -7.65
CA SER A 83 -14.25 17.36 -7.80
C SER A 83 -13.06 18.16 -7.26
N GLY A 84 -12.22 18.66 -8.15
CA GLY A 84 -11.10 19.53 -7.79
C GLY A 84 -10.23 19.83 -9.01
N ALA A 85 -10.75 20.67 -9.90
CA ALA A 85 -9.95 21.45 -10.85
C ALA A 85 -9.66 22.83 -10.22
#